data_AF-A0A6A6AP78-F1
#
_entry.id   AF-A0A6A6AP78-F1
#
_cell.length_a   1.000
_cell.length_b   1.000
_cell.length_c   1.000
_cell.angle_alpha   90.00
_cell.angle_beta   90.00
_cell.angle_gamma   90.00
#
_symmetry.space_group_name_H-M   'P 1'
#
loop_
_entity.id
_entity.type
_entity.pdbx_description
1 polymer ?
#
loop_
_entity_poly.entity_id
_entity_poly.type
_entity_poly.pdbx_seq_one_letter_code
_entity_poly.pdbx_strand_id
1 'polypeptide(L)'
;MSTPPPLLQDPYALAYRYTEYMNQYPRRRREKCNPYYEKLLANQPDPKPEATDDRSRAIRYAKEHYECFYEIRDIRRIVVWLERDAMGSRC
;
A
#
# COMPACT_ATOMS: atom_id res chain seq x y z
N MET A 1 -13.10 -6.81 14.52
CA MET A 1 -11.88 -6.10 14.08
C MET A 1 -10.74 -6.62 14.94
N SER A 2 -9.83 -7.39 14.34
CA SER A 2 -8.65 -7.91 15.03
C SER A 2 -7.68 -6.77 15.28
N THR A 3 -7.25 -6.60 16.52
CA THR A 3 -6.19 -5.64 16.87
C THR A 3 -4.92 -6.05 16.13
N PRO A 4 -4.35 -5.22 15.24
CA PRO A 4 -3.13 -5.56 14.54
C PRO A 4 -1.98 -5.71 15.54
N PRO A 5 -0.99 -6.58 15.26
CA PRO A 5 0.14 -6.79 16.15
C PRO A 5 0.88 -5.47 16.43
N PRO A 6 1.58 -5.38 17.58
CA PRO A 6 2.40 -4.21 17.89
C PRO A 6 3.38 -3.93 16.74
N LEU A 7 3.55 -2.66 16.37
CA LEU A 7 4.45 -2.24 15.28
C LEU A 7 5.88 -2.79 15.40
N LEU A 8 6.29 -3.17 16.60
CA LEU A 8 7.62 -3.74 16.91
C LEU A 8 7.77 -5.21 16.52
N GLN A 9 6.68 -5.95 16.31
CA GLN A 9 6.71 -7.38 15.98
C GLN A 9 6.62 -7.65 14.47
N ASP A 10 6.11 -6.69 13.71
CA ASP A 10 5.96 -6.79 12.27
C ASP A 10 7.00 -5.91 11.55
N PRO A 11 8.02 -6.50 10.90
CA PRO A 11 9.06 -5.73 10.20
C PRO A 11 8.51 -4.90 9.04
N TYR A 12 7.30 -5.20 8.56
CA TYR A 12 6.63 -4.50 7.48
C TYR A 12 5.56 -3.51 7.96
N ALA A 13 5.41 -3.30 9.27
CA ALA A 13 4.37 -2.45 9.83
C ALA A 13 4.31 -1.04 9.19
N LEU A 14 5.47 -0.42 8.94
CA LEU A 14 5.54 0.90 8.28
C LEU A 14 5.24 0.85 6.77
N ALA A 15 5.30 -0.33 6.14
CA ALA A 15 4.99 -0.46 4.71
C ALA A 15 3.50 -0.25 4.41
N TYR A 16 2.60 -0.61 5.33
CA TYR A 16 1.14 -0.49 5.16
C TYR A 16 0.42 0.36 6.22
N ARG A 17 1.08 0.69 7.34
CA ARG A 17 0.50 1.49 8.44
C ARG A 17 1.21 2.80 8.70
N TYR A 18 2.01 3.31 7.74
CA TYR A 18 2.76 4.56 7.95
C TYR A 18 1.82 5.72 8.30
N THR A 19 0.69 5.84 7.59
CA THR A 19 -0.29 6.90 7.83
C THR A 19 -0.90 6.80 9.23
N GLU A 20 -1.25 5.59 9.69
CA GLU A 20 -1.76 5.36 11.05
C GLU A 20 -0.70 5.72 12.10
N TYR A 21 0.55 5.30 11.88
CA TYR A 21 1.68 5.62 12.75
C TYR A 21 1.87 7.14 12.88
N MET A 22 1.84 7.86 11.75
CA MET A 22 2.00 9.31 11.73
C MET A 22 0.82 10.05 12.39
N ASN A 23 -0.38 9.49 12.35
CA ASN A 23 -1.55 10.03 13.06
C ASN A 23 -1.44 9.82 14.58
N GLN A 24 -0.91 8.68 15.02
CA GLN A 24 -0.72 8.36 16.44
C GLN A 24 0.47 9.12 17.05
N TYR A 25 1.54 9.29 16.27
CA TYR A 25 2.78 9.95 16.68
C TYR A 25 3.05 11.15 15.77
N PRO A 26 2.21 12.20 15.85
CA PRO A 26 2.38 13.38 15.02
C PRO A 26 3.68 14.07 15.39
N ARG A 27 4.30 14.66 14.37
CA ARG A 27 5.61 15.28 14.53
C ARG A 27 5.53 16.71 14.97
N ARG A 28 6.72 17.24 15.25
CA ARG A 28 6.90 18.66 15.50
C ARG A 28 6.52 19.47 14.26
N ARG A 29 6.04 20.68 14.52
CA ARG A 29 5.69 21.66 13.48
C ARG A 29 6.88 21.82 12.52
N ARG A 30 6.61 21.68 11.21
CA ARG A 30 7.57 21.77 10.07
C ARG A 30 8.48 20.55 9.83
N GLU A 31 8.32 19.46 10.57
CA GLU A 31 9.04 18.22 10.27
C GLU A 31 8.39 17.53 9.04
N LYS A 32 9.19 17.07 8.07
CA LYS A 32 8.73 16.50 6.77
C LYS A 32 8.71 14.99 6.79
N CYS A 33 7.63 14.37 6.28
CA CYS A 33 7.39 12.91 6.36
C CYS A 33 8.53 12.16 5.73
N ASN A 34 8.73 10.91 6.14
CA ASN A 34 9.68 10.07 5.43
C ASN A 34 9.11 9.85 4.01
N PRO A 35 9.72 10.46 2.99
CA PRO A 35 9.14 10.48 1.66
C PRO A 35 9.13 9.09 1.02
N TYR A 36 9.89 8.14 1.56
CA TYR A 36 9.89 6.76 1.10
C TYR A 36 8.56 6.08 1.42
N TYR A 37 8.18 6.01 2.71
CA TYR A 37 6.95 5.35 3.13
C TYR A 37 5.69 6.05 2.61
N GLU A 38 5.71 7.38 2.46
CA GLU A 38 4.59 8.13 1.86
C GLU A 38 4.30 7.75 0.40
N LYS A 39 5.33 7.31 -0.34
CA LYS A 39 5.19 6.99 -1.76
C LYS A 39 4.82 5.54 -2.03
N LEU A 40 4.84 4.69 -1.00
CA LEU A 40 4.40 3.31 -1.12
C LEU A 40 2.90 3.27 -1.42
N LEU A 41 2.53 2.41 -2.37
CA LEU A 41 1.14 2.20 -2.77
C LEU A 41 0.30 1.66 -1.62
N ALA A 42 0.87 0.80 -0.78
CA ALA A 42 0.19 0.24 0.40
C ALA A 42 -0.22 1.30 1.43
N ASN A 43 0.54 2.40 1.54
CA ASN A 43 0.24 3.53 2.42
C ASN A 43 -0.70 4.57 1.80
N GLN A 44 -1.09 4.41 0.53
CA GLN A 44 -2.08 5.29 -0.09
C GLN A 44 -3.48 5.06 0.50
N PRO A 45 -4.37 6.05 0.41
CA PRO A 45 -5.77 5.89 0.80
C PRO A 45 -6.42 4.72 0.07
N ASP A 46 -7.31 4.01 0.76
CA ASP A 46 -8.07 2.93 0.15
C ASP A 46 -8.92 3.47 -1.00
N PRO A 47 -8.79 2.91 -2.21
CA PRO A 47 -9.62 3.30 -3.33
C PRO A 47 -11.07 2.88 -3.08
N LYS A 48 -12.02 3.58 -3.71
CA LYS A 48 -13.44 3.18 -3.68
C LYS A 48 -13.58 1.73 -4.16
N PRO A 49 -14.43 0.87 -3.57
CA PRO A 49 -14.51 -0.55 -3.95
C PRO A 49 -14.76 -0.79 -5.44
N GLU A 50 -15.52 0.10 -6.09
CA GLU A 50 -15.91 0.01 -7.49
C GLU A 50 -14.90 0.63 -8.45
N ALA A 51 -13.83 1.27 -7.94
CA ALA A 51 -12.83 1.90 -8.78
C ALA A 51 -12.02 0.85 -9.56
N THR A 52 -12.09 0.90 -10.89
CA THR A 52 -11.44 -0.05 -11.80
C THR A 52 -10.19 0.51 -12.47
N ASP A 53 -9.83 1.76 -12.18
CA ASP A 53 -8.62 2.37 -12.74
C ASP A 53 -7.34 1.68 -12.24
N ASP A 54 -6.30 1.75 -13.06
CA ASP A 54 -5.01 1.11 -12.82
C ASP A 54 -4.39 1.45 -11.47
N ARG A 55 -4.52 2.70 -11.02
CA ARG A 55 -3.98 3.13 -9.73
C ARG A 55 -4.75 2.47 -8.59
N SER A 56 -6.07 2.47 -8.64
CA SER A 56 -6.91 1.79 -7.64
C SER A 56 -6.62 0.30 -7.57
N ARG A 57 -6.50 -0.37 -8.73
CA ARG A 57 -6.13 -1.80 -8.80
C ARG A 57 -4.76 -2.05 -8.18
N ALA A 58 -3.76 -1.24 -8.52
CA ALA A 58 -2.41 -1.37 -7.99
C ALA A 58 -2.31 -1.09 -6.49
N ILE A 59 -3.10 -0.15 -5.95
CA ILE A 59 -3.17 0.12 -4.51
C ILE A 59 -3.73 -1.09 -3.76
N ARG A 60 -4.82 -1.71 -4.24
CA ARG A 60 -5.38 -2.92 -3.60
C ARG A 60 -4.36 -4.05 -3.58
N TYR A 61 -3.73 -4.31 -4.72
CA TYR A 61 -2.68 -5.32 -4.83
C TYR A 61 -1.52 -5.04 -3.86
N ALA A 62 -1.03 -3.80 -3.81
CA ALA A 62 0.07 -3.45 -2.92
C ALA A 62 -0.29 -3.57 -1.43
N LYS A 63 -1.56 -3.38 -1.04
CA LYS A 63 -2.02 -3.59 0.33
C LYS A 63 -2.08 -5.06 0.72
N GLU A 64 -2.35 -5.94 -0.24
CA GLU A 64 -2.30 -7.41 -0.04
C GLU A 64 -0.85 -7.93 -0.06
N HIS A 65 0.05 -7.23 -0.73
CA HIS A 65 1.47 -7.57 -0.92
C HIS A 65 2.41 -6.48 -0.37
N TYR A 66 2.17 -6.04 0.87
CA TYR A 66 2.87 -4.89 1.46
C TYR A 66 4.38 -5.13 1.63
N GLU A 67 4.81 -6.40 1.72
CA GLU A 67 6.20 -6.84 1.80
C GLU A 67 7.01 -6.53 0.54
N CYS A 68 6.34 -6.23 -0.58
CA CYS A 68 6.97 -5.94 -1.86
C CYS A 68 7.31 -4.45 -2.08
N PHE A 69 6.88 -3.56 -1.16
CA PHE A 69 7.23 -2.13 -1.17
C PHE A 69 6.98 -1.42 -2.51
N TYR A 70 5.87 -1.74 -3.18
CA TYR A 70 5.55 -1.15 -4.48
C TYR A 70 5.32 0.37 -4.40
N GLU A 71 5.86 1.09 -5.38
CA GLU A 71 5.73 2.54 -5.52
C GLU A 71 4.85 2.91 -6.73
N ILE A 72 4.53 4.20 -6.87
CA ILE A 72 3.75 4.74 -8.01
C ILE A 72 4.33 4.32 -9.38
N ARG A 73 5.66 4.22 -9.50
CA ARG A 73 6.33 3.77 -10.73
C ARG A 73 6.00 2.32 -11.12
N ASP A 74 5.54 1.51 -10.17
CA ASP A 74 5.27 0.08 -10.37
C ASP A 74 3.85 -0.21 -10.85
N ILE A 75 2.96 0.79 -10.89
CA ILE A 75 1.54 0.64 -11.24
C ILE A 75 1.39 -0.12 -12.57
N ARG A 76 2.10 0.28 -13.63
CA ARG A 76 2.00 -0.37 -14.95
C ARG A 76 2.39 -1.85 -14.89
N ARG A 77 3.44 -2.17 -14.13
CA ARG A 77 3.92 -3.55 -13.98
C ARG A 77 2.90 -4.42 -13.24
N ILE A 78 2.33 -3.89 -12.16
CA ILE A 78 1.30 -4.57 -11.37
C ILE A 78 0.06 -4.85 -12.22
N VAL A 79 -0.41 -3.86 -12.99
CA VAL A 79 -1.56 -4.02 -13.88
C VAL A 79 -1.34 -5.15 -14.89
N VAL A 80 -0.16 -5.23 -15.50
CA VAL A 80 0.20 -6.32 -16.42
C VAL A 80 0.16 -7.69 -15.74
N TRP A 81 0.62 -7.81 -14.49
CA TRP A 81 0.52 -9.05 -13.73
C TRP A 81 -0.93 -9.43 -13.46
N LEU A 82 -1.74 -8.49 -12.98
CA LEU A 82 -3.16 -8.71 -12.71
C LEU A 82 -3.94 -9.14 -13.95
N GLU A 83 -3.61 -8.59 -15.12
CA GLU A 83 -4.22 -8.99 -16.40
C GLU A 83 -3.81 -10.39 -16.83
N ARG A 84 -2.54 -10.76 -16.64
CA ARG A 84 -2.06 -12.11 -16.92
C ARG A 84 -2.72 -13.14 -16.02
N ASP A 85 -2.85 -12.86 -14.73
CA ASP A 85 -3.49 -13.76 -13.77
C ASP A 85 -4.98 -13.95 -14.09
N ALA A 86 -5.66 -12.87 -14.50
CA ALA A 86 -7.06 -12.92 -14.94
C ALA A 86 -7.28 -13.70 -16.24
N MET A 87 -6.29 -13.74 -17.14
CA MET A 87 -6.33 -14.56 -18.36
C MET A 87 -5.95 -16.02 -18.08
N GLY A 88 -4.95 -16.26 -17.22
CA GLY A 88 -4.49 -17.60 -16.85
C GLY A 88 -5.48 -18.37 -15.96
N SER A 89 -6.32 -17.68 -15.19
CA SER A 89 -7.37 -18.31 -14.37
C SER A 89 -8.64 -18.70 -15.14
N ARG A 90 -8.70 -18.43 -16.45
CA ARG A 90 -9.86 -18.77 -17.32
C ARG A 90 -9.68 -20.08 -18.10
N CYS A 91 -8.63 -20.84 -17.82
CA CYS A 91 -8.32 -22.13 -18.44
C CYS A 91 -8.67 -23.30 -17.53
#